data_AF-A0A7C6Y903-F1
#
_entry.id   AF-A0A7C6Y903-F1
#
_cell.length_a   1.000
_cell.length_b   1.000
_cell.length_c   1.000
_cell.angle_alpha   90.00
_cell.angle_beta   90.00
_cell.angle_gamma   90.00
#
_symmetry.space_group_name_H-M   'P 1'
#
loop_
_entity.id
_entity.type
_entity.pdbx_description
1 polymer ?
#
loop_
_entity_poly.entity_id
_entity_poly.type
_entity_poly.pdbx_seq_one_letter_code
_entity_poly.pdbx_strand_id
1 'polypeptide(L)'
;MKKCLRCGYNNKDEALKCEKCEFSFEEQAVLEKLKKYTQKEDPIVDSKDKSSLIDNPILTFIFGILSLMLPIFIFSFLAWYMKKKPSKTKLVPFRNIGNIFGYVGFVLSIALVGYLIWTIFK
;
A
#
# COMPACT_ATOMS: atom_id res chain seq x y z
N MET A 1 -35.92 -6.01 7.56
CA MET A 1 -35.50 -6.36 8.93
C MET A 1 -33.99 -6.14 9.08
N LYS A 2 -33.56 -5.59 10.22
CA LYS A 2 -32.15 -5.27 10.50
C LYS A 2 -31.54 -6.28 11.48
N LYS A 3 -30.47 -6.95 11.07
CA LYS A 3 -29.77 -7.94 11.92
C LYS A 3 -28.72 -7.26 12.80
N CYS A 4 -28.76 -7.51 14.10
CA CYS A 4 -27.76 -7.03 15.04
C CYS A 4 -26.43 -7.79 14.86
N LEU A 5 -25.34 -7.05 14.66
CA LEU A 5 -23.99 -7.64 14.50
C LEU A 5 -23.48 -8.32 15.79
N ARG A 6 -23.95 -7.88 16.97
CA ARG A 6 -23.47 -8.37 18.27
C ARG A 6 -24.13 -9.68 18.69
N CYS A 7 -25.46 -9.76 18.61
CA CYS A 7 -26.22 -10.91 19.12
C CYS A 7 -26.99 -11.69 18.04
N GLY A 8 -26.93 -11.26 16.77
CA GLY A 8 -27.58 -11.94 15.65
C GLY A 8 -29.10 -11.83 15.58
N TYR A 9 -29.74 -11.08 16.50
CA TYR A 9 -31.20 -10.92 16.56
C TYR A 9 -31.70 -10.04 15.41
N ASN A 10 -32.87 -10.36 14.86
CA ASN A 10 -33.50 -9.60 13.78
C ASN A 10 -34.47 -8.58 14.37
N ASN A 11 -34.19 -7.30 14.15
CA ASN A 11 -34.95 -6.17 14.65
C ASN A 11 -35.77 -5.55 13.51
N LYS A 12 -36.74 -4.70 13.87
CA LYS A 12 -37.46 -3.85 12.91
C LYS A 12 -36.47 -2.92 12.18
N ASP A 13 -36.80 -2.52 10.96
CA ASP A 13 -35.89 -1.71 10.13
C ASP A 13 -35.61 -0.31 10.72
N GLU A 14 -36.58 0.23 11.46
CA GLU A 14 -36.52 1.55 12.11
C GLU A 14 -35.87 1.52 13.51
N ALA A 15 -35.46 0.35 14.01
CA ALA A 15 -34.89 0.24 15.35
C ALA A 15 -33.54 0.98 15.45
N LEU A 16 -33.41 1.87 16.45
CA LEU A 16 -32.16 2.61 16.75
C LEU A 16 -31.16 1.75 17.54
N LYS A 17 -31.66 0.85 18.39
CA LYS A 17 -30.89 -0.09 19.18
C LYS A 17 -31.47 -1.50 19.04
N CYS A 18 -30.64 -2.52 19.25
CA CYS A 18 -31.09 -3.90 19.26
C CYS A 18 -32.02 -4.15 20.46
N GLU A 19 -33.22 -4.66 20.22
CA GLU A 19 -34.23 -4.97 21.26
C GLU A 19 -33.73 -6.01 22.27
N LYS A 20 -32.83 -6.91 21.86
CA LYS A 20 -32.28 -7.98 22.71
C LYS A 20 -31.04 -7.59 23.53
N CYS A 21 -30.12 -6.80 22.98
CA CYS A 21 -28.80 -6.57 23.60
C CYS A 21 -28.41 -5.09 23.68
N GLU A 22 -29.35 -4.20 23.37
CA GLU A 22 -29.25 -2.74 23.41
C GLU A 22 -28.12 -2.14 22.56
N PHE A 23 -27.49 -2.95 21.72
CA PHE A 23 -26.42 -2.51 20.84
C PHE A 23 -26.91 -1.44 19.86
N SER A 24 -26.19 -0.33 19.76
CA SER A 24 -26.54 0.77 18.88
C SER A 24 -26.31 0.41 17.41
N PHE A 25 -27.32 0.62 16.59
CA PHE A 25 -27.17 0.43 15.16
C PHE A 25 -26.42 1.56 14.47
N GLU A 26 -26.29 2.72 15.12
CA GLU A 26 -25.41 3.80 14.68
C GLU A 26 -23.95 3.37 14.84
N GLU A 27 -23.58 2.77 15.97
CA GLU A 27 -22.26 2.16 16.18
C GLU A 27 -21.99 1.03 15.18
N GLN A 28 -22.99 0.21 14.87
CA GLN A 28 -22.88 -0.80 13.81
C GLN A 28 -22.53 -0.18 12.46
N ALA A 29 -23.20 0.91 12.07
CA ALA A 29 -22.94 1.60 10.82
C ALA A 29 -21.53 2.21 10.78
N VAL A 30 -21.03 2.73 11.92
CA VAL A 30 -19.63 3.18 12.05
C VAL A 30 -18.66 2.02 11.90
N LEU A 31 -18.90 0.88 12.56
CA LEU A 31 -18.06 -0.32 12.44
C LEU A 31 -18.03 -0.89 11.03
N GLU A 32 -19.17 -0.90 10.33
CA GLU A 32 -19.25 -1.33 8.93
C GLU A 32 -18.46 -0.39 8.01
N LYS A 33 -18.55 0.93 8.22
CA LYS A 33 -17.71 1.91 7.53
C LYS A 33 -16.22 1.64 7.81
N LEU A 34 -15.83 1.44 9.06
CA LEU A 34 -14.45 1.14 9.45
C LEU A 34 -13.92 -0.15 8.80
N LYS A 35 -14.72 -1.23 8.79
CA LYS A 35 -14.35 -2.48 8.11
C LYS A 35 -14.01 -2.26 6.63
N LYS A 36 -14.78 -1.41 5.94
CA LYS A 36 -14.53 -1.05 4.54
C LYS A 36 -13.19 -0.33 4.33
N TYR A 37 -12.73 0.46 5.31
CA TYR A 37 -11.41 1.10 5.25
C TYR A 37 -10.27 0.14 5.58
N THR A 38 -10.48 -0.79 6.51
CA THR A 38 -9.44 -1.75 6.95
C THR A 38 -9.24 -2.90 5.96
N GLN A 39 -10.29 -3.32 5.24
CA GLN A 39 -10.23 -4.32 4.18
C GLN A 39 -10.30 -3.65 2.81
N LYS A 40 -9.21 -3.02 2.37
CA LYS A 40 -9.02 -2.85 0.92
C LYS A 40 -8.83 -4.26 0.35
N GLU A 41 -9.73 -4.70 -0.51
CA GLU A 41 -9.59 -5.97 -1.21
C GLU A 41 -8.41 -5.92 -2.17
N ASP A 42 -7.71 -7.05 -2.31
CA ASP A 42 -6.61 -7.15 -3.27
C ASP A 42 -7.14 -6.94 -4.70
N PRO A 43 -6.37 -6.30 -5.60
CA PRO A 43 -6.80 -6.09 -6.97
C PRO A 43 -7.11 -7.44 -7.64
N ILE A 44 -8.17 -7.46 -8.44
CA ILE A 44 -8.59 -8.65 -9.18
C ILE A 44 -7.62 -8.83 -10.35
N VAL A 45 -6.83 -9.90 -10.31
CA VAL A 45 -5.87 -10.27 -11.36
C VAL A 45 -6.03 -11.76 -11.67
N ASP A 46 -5.67 -12.18 -12.89
CA ASP A 46 -5.69 -13.59 -13.28
C ASP A 46 -4.84 -14.42 -12.30
N SER A 47 -5.27 -15.67 -12.08
CA SER A 47 -4.60 -16.70 -11.30
C SER A 47 -3.10 -16.81 -11.57
N LYS A 48 -2.67 -16.68 -12.83
CA LYS A 48 -1.27 -16.72 -13.25
C LYS A 48 -0.44 -15.55 -12.70
N ASP A 49 -1.04 -14.39 -12.54
CA ASP A 49 -0.36 -13.15 -12.11
C ASP A 49 -0.46 -12.89 -10.60
N LYS A 50 -1.04 -13.82 -9.84
CA LYS A 50 -1.18 -13.69 -8.37
C LYS A 50 0.17 -13.58 -7.65
N SER A 51 1.23 -14.20 -8.18
CA SER A 51 2.58 -14.08 -7.59
C SER A 51 3.10 -12.65 -7.69
N SER A 52 2.91 -12.03 -8.86
CA SER A 52 3.36 -10.66 -9.15
C SER A 52 2.82 -9.63 -8.15
N LEU A 53 1.64 -9.87 -7.55
CA LEU A 53 1.08 -9.00 -6.51
C LEU A 53 1.96 -8.90 -5.24
N ILE A 54 2.73 -9.94 -4.96
CA ILE A 54 3.67 -10.00 -3.84
C ILE A 54 5.07 -9.58 -4.29
N ASP A 55 5.47 -9.99 -5.49
CA ASP A 55 6.83 -9.76 -5.98
C ASP A 55 7.08 -8.29 -6.30
N ASN A 56 6.12 -7.60 -6.95
CA ASN A 56 6.25 -6.19 -7.32
C ASN A 56 6.57 -5.25 -6.14
N PRO A 57 5.83 -5.27 -5.01
CA PRO A 57 6.15 -4.41 -3.86
C PRO A 57 7.49 -4.77 -3.20
N ILE A 58 7.85 -6.06 -3.14
CA ILE A 58 9.14 -6.51 -2.58
C ILE A 58 10.29 -6.06 -3.47
N LEU A 59 10.19 -6.26 -4.78
CA LEU A 59 11.20 -5.83 -5.75
C LEU A 59 11.34 -4.30 -5.77
N THR A 60 10.23 -3.56 -5.66
CA THR A 60 10.27 -2.10 -5.52
C THR A 60 11.08 -1.68 -4.28
N PHE A 61 10.93 -2.41 -3.17
CA PHE A 61 11.68 -2.18 -1.94
C PHE A 61 13.17 -2.52 -2.09
N ILE A 62 13.50 -3.70 -2.63
CA ILE A 62 14.88 -4.14 -2.86
C ILE A 62 15.61 -3.17 -3.79
N PHE A 63 15.03 -2.82 -4.94
CA PHE A 63 15.63 -1.86 -5.87
C PHE A 63 15.75 -0.46 -5.25
N GLY A 64 14.79 -0.06 -4.41
CA GLY A 64 14.88 1.15 -3.62
C GLY A 64 16.12 1.18 -2.73
N ILE A 65 16.36 0.13 -1.94
CA ILE A 65 17.56 0.01 -1.09
C ILE A 65 18.83 -0.01 -1.93
N LEU A 66 18.87 -0.78 -3.01
CA LEU A 66 20.04 -0.85 -3.90
C LEU A 66 20.37 0.51 -4.49
N SER A 67 19.38 1.34 -4.81
CA SER A 67 19.61 2.71 -5.30
C SER A 67 20.25 3.64 -4.28
N LEU A 68 20.14 3.34 -2.97
CA LEU A 68 20.81 4.08 -1.91
C LEU A 68 22.27 3.66 -1.75
N MET A 69 22.56 2.36 -1.89
CA MET A 69 23.91 1.83 -1.70
C MET A 69 24.80 2.05 -2.91
N LEU A 70 24.22 1.91 -4.11
CA LEU A 70 24.89 2.09 -5.37
C LEU A 70 24.20 3.27 -6.07
N PRO A 71 24.84 4.47 -6.15
CA PRO A 71 24.29 5.65 -6.79
C PRO A 71 24.29 5.49 -8.32
N ILE A 72 23.62 4.44 -8.79
CA ILE A 72 23.44 4.03 -10.17
C ILE A 72 21.97 4.25 -10.50
N PHE A 73 21.70 5.16 -11.42
CA PHE A 73 20.34 5.57 -11.80
C PHE A 73 19.42 4.40 -12.17
N ILE A 74 19.99 3.30 -12.67
CA ILE A 74 19.27 2.09 -13.09
C ILE A 74 18.37 1.56 -11.99
N PHE A 75 18.83 1.52 -10.73
CA PHE A 75 18.03 0.95 -9.63
C PHE A 75 16.85 1.85 -9.25
N SER A 76 17.00 3.17 -9.31
CA SER A 76 15.88 4.11 -9.14
C SER A 76 14.82 3.91 -10.22
N PHE A 77 15.23 3.77 -11.49
CA PHE A 77 14.30 3.50 -12.59
C PHE A 77 13.59 2.16 -12.45
N LEU A 78 14.30 1.10 -12.05
CA LEU A 78 13.70 -0.22 -11.80
C LEU A 78 12.70 -0.17 -10.65
N ALA A 79 13.00 0.52 -9.55
CA ALA A 79 12.07 0.71 -8.44
C ALA A 79 10.76 1.39 -8.91
N TRP A 80 10.87 2.45 -9.72
CA TRP A 80 9.69 3.13 -10.27
C TRP A 80 8.94 2.29 -11.30
N TYR A 81 9.63 1.50 -12.11
CA TYR A 81 9.00 0.58 -13.05
C TYR A 81 8.17 -0.48 -12.31
N MET A 82 8.71 -1.07 -11.25
CA MET A 82 8.00 -2.08 -10.44
C MET A 82 6.86 -1.48 -9.62
N LYS A 83 6.99 -0.23 -9.16
CA LYS A 83 5.91 0.51 -8.48
C LYS A 83 4.63 0.61 -9.31
N LYS A 84 4.76 0.80 -10.64
CA LYS A 84 3.61 0.97 -11.55
C LYS A 84 2.73 -0.28 -11.63
N LYS A 85 3.26 -1.45 -11.25
CA LYS A 85 2.54 -2.72 -11.30
C LYS A 85 1.61 -2.90 -10.08
N PRO A 86 0.52 -3.68 -10.21
CA PRO A 86 -0.39 -3.94 -9.10
C PRO A 86 0.32 -4.67 -7.95
N SER A 87 -0.14 -4.44 -6.73
CA SER A 87 0.40 -5.04 -5.51
C SER A 87 -0.72 -5.43 -4.56
N LYS A 88 -0.45 -6.40 -3.68
CA LYS A 88 -1.33 -6.67 -2.54
C LYS A 88 -1.51 -5.42 -1.70
N THR A 89 -2.72 -5.21 -1.21
CA THR A 89 -3.11 -4.05 -0.39
C THR A 89 -2.29 -3.95 0.89
N LYS A 90 -2.00 -5.10 1.52
CA LYS A 90 -1.15 -5.22 2.71
C LYS A 90 0.30 -4.80 2.47
N LEU A 91 0.79 -4.86 1.23
CA LEU A 91 2.18 -4.57 0.85
C LEU A 91 2.36 -3.20 0.19
N VAL A 92 1.29 -2.40 0.10
CA VAL A 92 1.37 -1.00 -0.36
C VAL A 92 2.38 -0.17 0.45
N PRO A 93 2.50 -0.30 1.79
CA PRO A 93 3.51 0.42 2.57
C PRO A 93 4.94 0.11 2.11
N PHE A 94 5.28 -1.15 1.87
CA PHE A 94 6.60 -1.58 1.37
C PHE A 94 6.92 -0.96 0.01
N ARG A 95 5.95 -0.98 -0.92
CA ARG A 95 6.08 -0.36 -2.23
C ARG A 95 6.32 1.15 -2.14
N ASN A 96 5.62 1.82 -1.22
CA ASN A 96 5.76 3.26 -1.03
C ASN A 96 7.14 3.62 -0.46
N ILE A 97 7.64 2.86 0.52
CA ILE A 97 8.98 3.03 1.07
C ILE A 97 10.03 2.81 -0.01
N GLY A 98 9.93 1.72 -0.78
CA GLY A 98 10.85 1.45 -1.89
C GLY A 98 10.88 2.57 -2.93
N ASN A 99 9.72 3.15 -3.23
CA ASN A 99 9.64 4.32 -4.12
C ASN A 99 10.33 5.57 -3.54
N ILE A 100 10.19 5.83 -2.23
CA ILE A 100 10.90 6.94 -1.56
C ILE A 100 12.40 6.73 -1.66
N PHE A 101 12.89 5.52 -1.36
CA PHE A 101 14.30 5.19 -1.49
C PHE A 101 14.80 5.37 -2.93
N GLY A 102 14.01 4.97 -3.93
CA GLY A 102 14.31 5.23 -5.34
C GLY A 102 14.52 6.71 -5.67
N TYR A 103 13.69 7.62 -5.12
CA TYR A 103 13.87 9.06 -5.28
C TYR A 103 15.12 9.59 -4.57
N VAL A 104 15.36 9.16 -3.33
CA VAL A 104 16.55 9.58 -2.58
C VAL A 104 17.81 9.11 -3.29
N GLY A 105 17.87 7.85 -3.73
CA GLY A 105 18.98 7.30 -4.49
C GLY A 105 19.22 8.04 -5.81
N PHE A 106 18.16 8.46 -6.50
CA PHE A 106 18.27 9.25 -7.73
C PHE A 106 18.91 10.62 -7.48
N VAL A 107 18.48 11.33 -6.43
CA VAL A 107 19.05 12.64 -6.05
C VAL A 107 20.53 12.51 -5.67
N LEU A 108 20.88 11.49 -4.88
CA LEU A 108 22.27 11.21 -4.52
C LEU A 108 23.12 10.90 -5.76
N SER A 109 22.56 10.17 -6.72
CA SER A 109 23.23 9.86 -7.99
C SER A 109 23.50 11.12 -8.82
N ILE A 110 22.54 12.06 -8.90
CA ILE A 110 22.74 13.36 -9.57
C ILE A 110 23.85 14.16 -8.88
N ALA A 111 23.80 14.25 -7.55
CA ALA A 111 24.80 15.00 -6.78
C ALA A 111 26.21 14.44 -6.98
N LEU A 112 26.35 13.11 -6.99
CA LEU A 112 27.63 12.43 -7.24
C LEU A 112 28.14 12.72 -8.65
N VAL A 113 27.30 12.60 -9.68
CA VAL A 113 27.69 12.93 -11.07
C VAL A 113 28.08 14.40 -11.19
N GLY A 114 27.31 15.31 -10.60
CA GLY A 114 27.62 16.74 -10.59
C GLY A 114 28.98 17.03 -9.93
N TYR A 115 29.28 16.38 -8.81
CA TYR A 115 30.57 16.48 -8.13
C TYR A 115 31.72 15.95 -8.99
N LEU A 116 31.53 14.82 -9.67
CA LEU A 116 32.54 14.25 -10.58
C LEU A 116 32.81 15.17 -11.76
N ILE A 117 31.77 15.69 -12.41
CA ILE A 117 31.91 16.67 -13.50
C ILE A 117 32.64 17.91 -13.00
N TRP A 118 32.21 18.48 -11.87
CA TRP A 118 32.86 19.64 -11.27
C TRP A 118 34.36 19.40 -11.02
N THR A 119 34.71 18.21 -10.52
CA THR A 119 36.11 17.84 -10.25
C THR A 119 36.94 17.67 -11.52
N ILE A 120 36.34 17.24 -12.64
CA ILE A 120 37.03 17.07 -13.92
C ILE A 120 37.28 18.42 -14.61
N PHE A 121 36.37 19.38 -14.47
CA PHE A 121 36.44 20.69 -15.13
C PHE A 121 37.09 21.79 -14.28
N LYS A 122 37.49 21.49 -13.04
CA LYS A 122 38.23 22.37 -12.15
C LYS A 122 39.72 22.08 -12.23
#